data_AF-A0A9P8N664-F1
#
_entry.id   AF-A0A9P8N664-F1
#
_cell.length_a   1.000
_cell.length_b   1.000
_cell.length_c   1.000
_cell.angle_alpha   90.00
_cell.angle_beta   90.00
_cell.angle_gamma   90.00
#
_symmetry.space_group_name_H-M   'P 1'
#
loop_
_entity.id
_entity.type
_entity.pdbx_description
1 polymer ?
#
loop_
_entity_poly.entity_id
_entity_poly.type
_entity_poly.pdbx_seq_one_letter_code
_entity_poly.pdbx_strand_id
1 'polypeptide(L)'
;MRDIEMDWDKPPSLNSSSIFESTAWPLTLTCATTEFKRRIEVAWPYGLTRYQPNMTVYYKSFEERSVANTGDDDMEMTSEHSTTSIDSTTGGWQVGAQLAGGSEGVSIGISAAYSRSWTTGTYKTDAVTIRTSCKSGYECRIETWTFHLSVVGNCRVKPLIVCGGSELNVCRIDLSRFPKQYSDYQARSCPLGSRGLRPYRHEACKVKMPILDQVGKPVTRMVRISEKFIPDDDEGEGSDKSGGGGGKTLKAVLKEDGWYRLDNGEWYDPGDGLYYGANGDSWYAKPGPQPDLSMFDVAMPRPRRSVERERKLVEIVFLDKPTF
;
A
#
# COMPACT_ATOMS: atom_id res chain seq x y z
N MET A 1 -10.88 19.62 -0.34
CA MET A 1 -10.22 18.39 0.15
C MET A 1 -11.32 17.54 0.76
N ARG A 2 -11.42 16.25 0.44
CA ARG A 2 -12.41 15.39 1.11
C ARG A 2 -11.86 15.01 2.47
N ASP A 3 -12.66 15.19 3.52
CA ASP A 3 -12.23 14.88 4.87
C ASP A 3 -12.25 13.36 5.10
N ILE A 4 -11.11 12.83 5.55
CA ILE A 4 -11.00 11.45 6.01
C ILE A 4 -11.32 11.48 7.50
N GLU A 5 -12.42 10.86 7.89
CA GLU A 5 -12.86 10.79 9.29
C GLU A 5 -12.54 9.41 9.86
N MET A 6 -11.81 9.37 10.96
CA MET A 6 -11.53 8.14 11.68
C MET A 6 -12.42 8.05 12.91
N ASP A 7 -13.22 6.98 13.01
CA ASP A 7 -13.88 6.61 14.26
C ASP A 7 -12.83 6.04 15.19
N TRP A 8 -12.36 6.89 16.08
CA TRP A 8 -11.35 6.51 17.02
C TRP A 8 -11.88 5.92 18.34
N ASP A 9 -13.20 5.84 18.51
CA ASP A 9 -13.78 4.95 19.52
C ASP A 9 -13.54 3.49 19.11
N LYS A 10 -13.38 3.25 17.80
CA LYS A 10 -13.04 1.96 17.20
C LYS A 10 -11.84 2.09 16.25
N PRO A 11 -10.65 2.44 16.76
CA PRO A 11 -9.49 2.68 15.93
C PRO A 11 -9.06 1.37 15.25
N PRO A 12 -8.42 1.46 14.06
CA PRO A 12 -7.79 0.32 13.43
C PRO A 12 -6.95 -0.50 14.43
N SER A 13 -7.16 -1.82 14.47
CA SER A 13 -6.46 -2.69 15.42
C SER A 13 -6.07 -4.06 14.85
N LEU A 14 -5.01 -4.62 15.44
CA LEU A 14 -4.47 -5.95 15.20
C LEU A 14 -4.32 -6.71 16.50
N ASN A 15 -4.90 -7.89 16.55
CA ASN A 15 -4.50 -8.86 17.56
C ASN A 15 -3.18 -9.49 17.09
N SER A 16 -2.10 -9.23 17.84
CA SER A 16 -0.81 -9.89 17.63
C SER A 16 -0.83 -11.32 18.19
N SER A 17 0.32 -12.00 18.12
CA SER A 17 0.60 -13.28 18.79
C SER A 17 -0.08 -13.43 20.17
N SER A 18 -0.76 -14.57 20.34
CA SER A 18 -1.33 -15.01 21.61
C SER A 18 -0.50 -16.14 22.23
N ILE A 19 -0.39 -16.16 23.55
CA ILE A 19 0.19 -17.24 24.34
C ILE A 19 -0.92 -17.81 25.22
N PHE A 20 -1.08 -19.12 25.22
CA PHE A 20 -2.04 -19.81 26.06
C PHE A 20 -1.32 -20.49 27.21
N GLU A 21 -1.77 -20.25 28.42
CA GLU A 21 -1.22 -20.88 29.62
C GLU A 21 -2.37 -21.42 30.48
N SER A 22 -2.09 -22.47 31.26
CA SER A 22 -3.05 -22.96 32.25
C SER A 22 -3.36 -21.85 33.25
N THR A 23 -4.65 -21.64 33.55
CA THR A 23 -5.06 -20.65 34.54
C THR A 23 -4.63 -21.11 35.93
N ALA A 24 -4.13 -20.19 36.75
CA ALA A 24 -3.78 -20.51 38.14
C ALA A 24 -5.01 -20.52 39.07
N TRP A 25 -5.00 -21.40 40.07
CA TRP A 25 -6.02 -21.43 41.12
C TRP A 25 -6.06 -20.08 41.89
N PRO A 26 -7.24 -19.55 42.25
CA PRO A 26 -8.57 -20.13 42.13
C PRO A 26 -9.32 -19.79 40.83
N LEU A 27 -8.70 -19.05 39.90
CA LEU A 27 -9.37 -18.58 38.69
C LEU A 27 -9.71 -19.70 37.70
N THR A 28 -9.15 -20.90 37.88
CA THR A 28 -9.49 -22.09 37.09
C THR A 28 -10.98 -22.44 37.12
N LEU A 29 -11.69 -22.05 38.17
CA LEU A 29 -13.15 -22.22 38.27
C LEU A 29 -13.92 -21.38 37.25
N THR A 30 -13.31 -20.32 36.72
CA THR A 30 -13.90 -19.42 35.71
C THR A 30 -13.39 -19.71 34.29
N CYS A 31 -12.10 -20.05 34.15
CA CYS A 31 -11.53 -20.44 32.86
C CYS A 31 -10.38 -21.44 33.07
N ALA A 32 -10.38 -22.55 32.32
CA ALA A 32 -9.31 -23.54 32.40
C ALA A 32 -7.98 -23.03 31.81
N THR A 33 -8.06 -22.23 30.76
CA THR A 33 -6.92 -21.66 30.05
C THR A 33 -7.05 -20.15 29.98
N THR A 34 -5.94 -19.45 30.20
CA THR A 34 -5.83 -18.00 30.03
C THR A 34 -5.08 -17.70 28.73
N GLU A 35 -5.61 -16.79 27.92
CA GLU A 35 -4.93 -16.26 26.74
C GLU A 35 -4.27 -14.91 27.07
N PHE A 36 -2.95 -14.83 26.92
CA PHE A 36 -2.19 -13.60 26.98
C PHE A 36 -1.94 -13.11 25.56
N LYS A 37 -2.50 -11.97 25.18
CA LYS A 37 -2.37 -11.43 23.83
C LYS A 37 -2.03 -9.95 23.85
N ARG A 38 -1.42 -9.45 22.78
CA ARG A 38 -1.22 -8.00 22.60
C ARG A 38 -2.09 -7.53 21.45
N ARG A 39 -2.77 -6.40 21.64
CA ARG A 39 -3.49 -5.68 20.60
C ARG A 39 -2.72 -4.42 20.23
N ILE A 40 -2.35 -4.29 18.97
CA ILE A 40 -1.75 -3.09 18.41
C ILE A 40 -2.89 -2.25 17.85
N GLU A 41 -2.99 -0.99 18.24
CA GLU A 41 -4.04 -0.08 17.75
C GLU A 41 -3.41 1.23 17.30
N VAL A 42 -3.93 1.85 16.25
CA VAL A 42 -3.51 3.22 15.89
C VAL A 42 -3.84 4.15 17.05
N ALA A 43 -2.84 4.90 17.52
CA ALA A 43 -2.98 5.73 18.71
C ALA A 43 -3.72 7.03 18.39
N TRP A 44 -4.77 7.33 19.16
CA TRP A 44 -5.43 8.64 19.13
C TRP A 44 -4.44 9.75 19.55
N PRO A 45 -4.45 10.94 18.92
CA PRO A 45 -3.74 12.12 19.38
C PRO A 45 -4.29 12.64 20.73
N TYR A 46 -3.92 12.01 21.85
CA TYR A 46 -4.40 12.45 23.17
C TYR A 46 -3.32 13.26 23.91
N GLY A 47 -3.71 14.42 24.45
CA GLY A 47 -2.85 15.27 25.28
C GLY A 47 -2.07 16.36 24.51
N LEU A 48 -0.97 16.80 25.10
CA LEU A 48 -0.15 17.94 24.61
C LEU A 48 0.65 17.63 23.34
N THR A 49 0.87 16.35 23.02
CA THR A 49 1.54 15.94 21.78
C THR A 49 0.52 15.84 20.66
N ARG A 50 0.49 16.86 19.79
CA ARG A 50 -0.32 16.90 18.55
C ARG A 50 0.21 15.93 17.50
N TYR A 51 0.20 14.64 17.77
CA TYR A 51 0.61 13.65 16.79
C TYR A 51 -0.59 13.24 15.92
N GLN A 52 -0.78 13.92 14.79
CA GLN A 52 -1.77 13.49 13.80
C GLN A 52 -1.14 12.43 12.88
N PRO A 53 -1.77 11.26 12.70
CA PRO A 53 -1.28 10.30 11.71
C PRO A 53 -1.39 10.91 10.31
N ASN A 54 -0.40 10.62 9.45
CA ASN A 54 -0.47 10.97 8.05
C ASN A 54 -1.31 9.92 7.31
N MET A 55 -2.41 10.36 6.71
CA MET A 55 -3.34 9.50 5.98
C MET A 55 -3.26 9.79 4.49
N THR A 56 -2.93 8.78 3.70
CA THR A 56 -2.80 8.89 2.25
C THR A 56 -3.70 7.87 1.57
N VAL A 57 -4.56 8.33 0.67
CA VAL A 57 -5.30 7.45 -0.24
C VAL A 57 -4.42 7.18 -1.45
N TYR A 58 -4.27 5.91 -1.80
CA TYR A 58 -3.55 5.46 -2.99
C TYR A 58 -4.35 4.37 -3.69
N TYR A 59 -3.94 3.99 -4.90
CA TYR A 59 -4.55 2.89 -5.61
C TYR A 59 -3.49 1.91 -6.09
N LYS A 60 -3.88 0.64 -6.23
CA LYS A 60 -3.13 -0.35 -7.00
C LYS A 60 -3.86 -0.64 -8.27
N SER A 61 -3.19 -0.46 -9.41
CA SER A 61 -3.71 -0.89 -10.69
C SER A 61 -3.35 -2.35 -10.95
N PHE A 62 -4.27 -3.06 -11.59
CA PHE A 62 -4.05 -4.36 -12.20
C PHE A 62 -4.43 -4.25 -13.67
N GLU A 63 -3.53 -4.61 -14.56
CA GLU A 63 -3.81 -4.60 -16.01
C GLU A 63 -4.66 -5.82 -16.37
N GLU A 64 -5.87 -5.59 -16.84
CA GLU A 64 -6.77 -6.67 -17.30
C GLU A 64 -6.44 -7.06 -18.74
N ARG A 65 -6.20 -6.05 -19.58
CA ARG A 65 -5.97 -6.21 -21.01
C ARG A 65 -5.17 -5.03 -21.54
N SER A 66 -4.19 -5.31 -22.40
CA SER A 66 -3.46 -4.30 -23.17
C SER A 66 -3.42 -4.71 -24.64
N VAL A 67 -3.54 -3.74 -25.54
CA VAL A 67 -3.33 -3.95 -26.96
C VAL A 67 -2.70 -2.71 -27.60
N ALA A 68 -1.69 -2.96 -28.43
CA ALA A 68 -1.09 -1.99 -29.34
C ALA A 68 -1.83 -2.03 -30.69
N ASN A 69 -2.52 -0.94 -31.06
CA ASN A 69 -3.19 -0.84 -32.35
C ASN A 69 -2.27 -0.18 -33.39
N THR A 70 -1.51 -1.00 -34.10
CA THR A 70 -0.61 -0.58 -35.19
C THR A 70 -1.28 -0.59 -36.56
N GLY A 71 -2.57 -0.93 -36.65
CA GLY A 71 -3.32 -0.90 -37.90
C GLY A 71 -3.82 0.50 -38.25
N ASP A 72 -4.40 0.67 -39.43
CA ASP A 72 -4.97 1.95 -39.88
C ASP A 72 -6.38 2.23 -39.30
N ASP A 73 -7.07 1.19 -38.85
CA ASP A 73 -8.44 1.26 -38.32
C ASP A 73 -8.48 1.17 -36.78
N ASP A 74 -9.53 1.72 -36.18
CA ASP A 74 -9.82 1.55 -34.75
C ASP A 74 -10.14 0.07 -34.43
N MET A 75 -9.64 -0.42 -33.30
CA MET A 75 -9.81 -1.81 -32.88
C MET A 75 -10.60 -1.89 -31.57
N GLU A 76 -11.60 -2.77 -31.51
CA GLU A 76 -12.40 -2.98 -30.30
C GLU A 76 -11.68 -3.86 -29.27
N MET A 77 -11.75 -3.46 -28.00
CA MET A 77 -11.22 -4.16 -26.85
C MET A 77 -12.35 -4.38 -25.84
N THR A 78 -12.46 -5.62 -25.36
CA THR A 78 -13.45 -6.02 -24.36
C THR A 78 -12.76 -6.67 -23.16
N SER A 79 -13.19 -6.33 -21.94
CA SER A 79 -12.85 -7.05 -20.71
C SER A 79 -14.12 -7.46 -19.96
N GLU A 80 -14.20 -8.73 -19.56
CA GLU A 80 -15.35 -9.32 -18.86
C GLU A 80 -15.08 -9.53 -17.35
N HIS A 81 -13.82 -9.49 -16.95
CA HIS A 81 -13.40 -9.69 -15.57
C HIS A 81 -12.64 -8.48 -15.05
N SER A 82 -12.69 -8.31 -13.73
CA SER A 82 -11.85 -7.36 -13.02
C SER A 82 -11.10 -8.08 -11.93
N THR A 83 -9.89 -7.66 -11.70
CA THR A 83 -8.96 -8.25 -10.78
C THR A 83 -8.68 -7.21 -9.71
N THR A 84 -9.15 -7.51 -8.50
CA THR A 84 -8.94 -6.67 -7.33
C THR A 84 -7.63 -7.07 -6.68
N SER A 85 -6.67 -6.15 -6.62
CA SER A 85 -5.41 -6.35 -5.89
C SER A 85 -5.55 -5.71 -4.51
N ILE A 86 -5.55 -6.53 -3.46
CA ILE A 86 -5.63 -6.06 -2.08
C ILE A 86 -4.22 -5.96 -1.52
N ASP A 87 -3.85 -4.75 -1.15
CA ASP A 87 -2.64 -4.41 -0.41
C ASP A 87 -2.96 -4.17 1.06
N SER A 88 -2.82 -5.24 1.83
CA SER A 88 -2.98 -5.20 3.27
C SER A 88 -1.61 -5.44 3.87
N THR A 89 -1.01 -4.47 4.56
CA THR A 89 0.26 -4.71 5.28
C THR A 89 0.09 -5.69 6.46
N THR A 90 -1.05 -6.34 6.57
CA THR A 90 -1.67 -6.66 7.84
C THR A 90 -2.44 -7.96 7.81
N GLY A 91 -1.71 -9.08 7.75
CA GLY A 91 -2.28 -10.34 8.24
C GLY A 91 -2.80 -10.14 9.67
N GLY A 92 -4.11 -10.24 9.87
CA GLY A 92 -4.76 -10.19 11.18
C GLY A 92 -5.32 -8.84 11.64
N TRP A 93 -5.16 -7.73 10.90
CA TRP A 93 -5.86 -6.48 11.24
C TRP A 93 -7.34 -6.61 10.83
N GLN A 94 -8.26 -6.20 11.70
CA GLN A 94 -9.70 -6.18 11.44
C GLN A 94 -10.15 -4.76 11.11
N VAL A 95 -9.83 -4.30 9.90
CA VAL A 95 -10.05 -2.90 9.51
C VAL A 95 -10.51 -2.81 8.06
N GLY A 96 -11.54 -2.01 7.83
CA GLY A 96 -11.93 -1.51 6.51
C GLY A 96 -12.26 -0.03 6.61
N ALA A 97 -11.85 0.75 5.61
CA ALA A 97 -12.30 2.13 5.47
C ALA A 97 -13.58 2.12 4.64
N GLN A 98 -14.70 2.65 5.13
CA GLN A 98 -15.98 2.63 4.40
C GLN A 98 -16.26 3.98 3.76
N LEU A 99 -16.80 3.97 2.54
CA LEU A 99 -17.38 5.18 1.94
C LEU A 99 -18.74 5.47 2.57
N ALA A 100 -18.88 6.63 3.21
CA ALA A 100 -20.14 7.16 3.69
C ALA A 100 -20.57 8.32 2.78
N GLY A 101 -21.68 8.12 2.06
CA GLY A 101 -22.28 9.16 1.22
C GLY A 101 -23.41 9.87 1.97
N GLY A 102 -23.28 11.18 2.17
CA GLY A 102 -24.36 12.06 2.61
C GLY A 102 -24.77 13.05 1.52
N SER A 103 -25.84 13.81 1.74
CA SER A 103 -26.29 14.86 0.81
C SER A 103 -25.23 15.94 0.54
N GLU A 104 -24.22 16.06 1.40
CA GLU A 104 -23.13 17.05 1.32
C GLU A 104 -21.82 16.49 0.72
N GLY A 105 -21.78 15.21 0.30
CA GLY A 105 -20.64 14.65 -0.42
C GLY A 105 -20.23 13.24 0.01
N VAL A 106 -19.09 12.80 -0.54
CA VAL A 106 -18.48 11.49 -0.24
C VAL A 106 -17.43 11.68 0.85
N SER A 107 -17.68 11.10 2.02
CA SER A 107 -16.72 11.02 3.13
C SER A 107 -16.18 9.60 3.26
N ILE A 108 -14.96 9.47 3.77
CA ILE A 108 -14.34 8.17 4.07
C ILE A 108 -14.36 8.02 5.58
N GLY A 109 -15.21 7.12 6.08
CA GLY A 109 -15.30 6.78 7.50
C GLY A 109 -14.47 5.53 7.79
N ILE A 110 -13.48 5.62 8.68
CA ILE A 110 -12.66 4.48 9.08
C ILE A 110 -13.22 3.94 10.39
N SER A 111 -13.71 2.69 10.41
CA SER A 111 -14.14 2.03 11.65
C SER A 111 -13.63 0.58 11.71
N ALA A 112 -13.34 0.10 12.91
CA ALA A 112 -12.84 -1.26 13.12
C ALA A 112 -13.93 -2.36 13.10
N ALA A 113 -15.09 -2.13 12.45
CA ALA A 113 -16.26 -3.01 12.60
C ALA A 113 -16.31 -4.21 11.65
N TYR A 114 -15.37 -4.37 10.72
CA TYR A 114 -15.36 -5.51 9.82
C TYR A 114 -14.47 -6.63 10.36
N SER A 115 -15.11 -7.71 10.84
CA SER A 115 -14.45 -8.94 11.32
C SER A 115 -13.70 -9.71 10.22
N ARG A 116 -13.79 -9.26 8.96
CA ARG A 116 -13.08 -9.85 7.84
C ARG A 116 -11.62 -9.41 7.87
N SER A 117 -10.74 -10.33 8.23
CA SER A 117 -9.30 -10.16 8.04
C SER A 117 -8.99 -10.28 6.55
N TRP A 118 -8.56 -9.19 5.93
CA TRP A 118 -8.07 -9.21 4.54
C TRP A 118 -6.56 -9.43 4.54
N THR A 119 -6.12 -10.51 3.91
CA THR A 119 -4.70 -10.76 3.63
C THR A 119 -4.34 -10.14 2.28
N THR A 120 -3.08 -9.74 2.09
CA THR A 120 -2.56 -9.38 0.77
C THR A 120 -2.88 -10.48 -0.22
N GLY A 121 -3.47 -10.11 -1.36
CA GLY A 121 -3.89 -11.10 -2.33
C GLY A 121 -4.53 -10.46 -3.55
N THR A 122 -4.62 -11.26 -4.60
CA THR A 122 -5.26 -10.89 -5.86
C THR A 122 -6.53 -11.72 -6.00
N TYR A 123 -7.67 -11.05 -6.15
CA TYR A 123 -8.98 -11.69 -6.23
C TYR A 123 -9.63 -11.34 -7.56
N LYS A 124 -10.01 -12.35 -8.34
CA LYS A 124 -10.85 -12.14 -9.53
C LYS A 124 -12.27 -11.88 -9.07
N THR A 125 -12.86 -10.82 -9.58
CA THR A 125 -14.26 -10.44 -9.37
C THR A 125 -14.97 -10.44 -10.71
N ASP A 126 -16.22 -10.90 -10.71
CA ASP A 126 -17.09 -10.78 -11.88
C ASP A 126 -17.36 -9.30 -12.11
N ALA A 127 -16.84 -8.78 -13.23
CA ALA A 127 -16.94 -7.38 -13.56
C ALA A 127 -18.10 -7.13 -14.51
N VAL A 128 -18.52 -5.87 -14.56
CA VAL A 128 -19.32 -5.37 -15.68
C VAL A 128 -18.45 -5.47 -16.94
N THR A 129 -18.93 -6.14 -17.98
CA THR A 129 -18.23 -6.18 -19.26
C THR A 129 -18.02 -4.76 -19.79
N ILE A 130 -16.77 -4.35 -19.97
CA ILE A 130 -16.43 -3.06 -20.58
C ILE A 130 -15.98 -3.31 -22.01
N ARG A 131 -16.59 -2.58 -22.95
CA ARG A 131 -16.17 -2.52 -24.35
C ARG A 131 -15.66 -1.11 -24.64
N THR A 132 -14.53 -1.04 -25.33
CA THR A 132 -13.92 0.23 -25.75
C THR A 132 -13.22 0.08 -27.08
N SER A 133 -13.16 1.13 -27.89
CA SER A 133 -12.26 1.20 -29.03
C SER A 133 -10.86 1.68 -28.61
N CYS A 134 -9.84 1.17 -29.30
CA CYS A 134 -8.46 1.62 -29.27
C CYS A 134 -8.11 2.20 -30.65
N LYS A 135 -7.73 3.48 -30.69
CA LYS A 135 -7.49 4.17 -31.96
C LYS A 135 -6.25 3.67 -32.65
N SER A 136 -6.23 3.76 -33.98
CA SER A 136 -5.02 3.55 -34.77
C SER A 136 -3.87 4.44 -34.24
N GLY A 137 -2.69 3.85 -34.07
CA GLY A 137 -1.51 4.56 -33.59
C GLY A 137 -1.43 4.73 -32.07
N TYR A 138 -2.22 3.97 -31.30
CA TYR A 138 -2.20 4.00 -29.83
C TYR A 138 -1.95 2.62 -29.22
N GLU A 139 -1.29 2.60 -28.07
CA GLU A 139 -1.29 1.52 -27.10
C GLU A 139 -2.38 1.79 -26.06
N CYS A 140 -3.36 0.90 -25.98
CA CYS A 140 -4.47 1.02 -25.05
C CYS A 140 -4.44 -0.10 -24.01
N ARG A 141 -4.68 0.24 -22.75
CA ARG A 141 -4.84 -0.73 -21.66
C ARG A 141 -6.08 -0.46 -20.81
N ILE A 142 -6.71 -1.54 -20.35
CA ILE A 142 -7.77 -1.53 -19.35
C ILE A 142 -7.13 -1.95 -18.03
N GLU A 143 -7.24 -1.09 -17.04
CA GLU A 143 -6.75 -1.38 -15.69
C GLU A 143 -7.90 -1.36 -14.68
N THR A 144 -7.87 -2.28 -13.73
CA THR A 144 -8.69 -2.22 -12.51
C THR A 144 -7.89 -1.56 -11.40
N TRP A 145 -8.35 -0.41 -10.94
CA TRP A 145 -7.76 0.32 -9.82
C TRP A 145 -8.48 -0.03 -8.53
N THR A 146 -7.75 -0.59 -7.58
CA THR A 146 -8.24 -0.87 -6.23
C THR A 146 -7.75 0.20 -5.27
N PHE A 147 -8.66 0.89 -4.59
CA PHE A 147 -8.31 1.99 -3.70
C PHE A 147 -7.99 1.51 -2.29
N HIS A 148 -6.97 2.11 -1.71
CA HIS A 148 -6.43 1.79 -0.41
C HIS A 148 -6.18 3.06 0.40
N LEU A 149 -6.16 2.89 1.72
CA LEU A 149 -5.79 3.91 2.68
C LEU A 149 -4.50 3.48 3.38
N SER A 150 -3.50 4.36 3.39
CA SER A 150 -2.30 4.21 4.20
C SER A 150 -2.33 5.20 5.36
N VAL A 151 -2.20 4.68 6.57
CA VAL A 151 -2.11 5.46 7.82
C VAL A 151 -0.69 5.27 8.38
N VAL A 152 0.11 6.33 8.34
CA VAL A 152 1.45 6.37 8.93
C VAL A 152 1.37 7.14 10.24
N GLY A 153 1.67 6.47 11.34
CA GLY A 153 1.36 6.99 12.66
C GLY A 153 2.19 6.39 13.79
N ASN A 154 1.72 6.61 15.02
CA ASN A 154 2.13 5.85 16.19
C ASN A 154 1.00 4.87 16.52
N CYS A 155 1.37 3.65 16.87
CA CYS A 155 0.47 2.64 17.38
C CYS A 155 0.72 2.45 18.88
N ARG A 156 -0.35 2.21 19.64
CA ARG A 156 -0.30 1.80 21.04
C ARG A 156 -0.38 0.28 21.12
N VAL A 157 0.49 -0.32 21.92
CA VAL A 157 0.46 -1.76 22.22
C VAL A 157 -0.29 -1.96 23.53
N LYS A 158 -1.48 -2.57 23.45
CA LYS A 158 -2.31 -2.95 24.60
C LYS A 158 -2.10 -4.42 24.94
N PRO A 159 -1.46 -4.75 26.07
CA PRO A 159 -1.49 -6.12 26.57
C PRO A 159 -2.89 -6.41 27.14
N LEU A 160 -3.40 -7.58 26.79
CA LEU A 160 -4.72 -8.07 27.15
C LEU A 160 -4.61 -9.48 27.73
N ILE A 161 -5.45 -9.77 28.72
CA ILE A 161 -5.71 -11.11 29.22
C ILE A 161 -7.11 -11.49 28.79
N VAL A 162 -7.31 -12.68 28.21
CA VAL A 162 -8.62 -13.24 27.93
C VAL A 162 -8.84 -14.49 28.79
N CYS A 163 -9.91 -14.47 29.59
CA CYS A 163 -10.32 -15.57 30.45
C CYS A 163 -11.85 -15.59 30.51
N GLY A 164 -12.45 -16.75 30.23
CA GLY A 164 -13.92 -16.89 30.25
C GLY A 164 -14.64 -15.98 29.25
N GLY A 165 -14.00 -15.69 28.11
CA GLY A 165 -14.53 -14.78 27.07
C GLY A 165 -14.43 -13.29 27.41
N SER A 166 -13.95 -12.92 28.59
CA SER A 166 -13.76 -11.52 29.00
C SER A 166 -12.35 -11.05 28.68
N GLU A 167 -12.21 -9.87 28.08
CA GLU A 167 -10.91 -9.22 27.83
C GLU A 167 -10.58 -8.20 28.92
N LEU A 168 -9.43 -8.34 29.56
CA LEU A 168 -8.95 -7.47 30.62
C LEU A 168 -7.72 -6.69 30.17
N ASN A 169 -7.75 -5.37 30.36
CA ASN A 169 -6.61 -4.50 30.08
C ASN A 169 -5.62 -4.54 31.25
N VAL A 170 -4.54 -5.29 31.06
CA VAL A 170 -3.56 -5.61 32.12
C VAL A 170 -2.94 -4.35 32.73
N CYS A 171 -2.74 -3.30 31.94
CA CYS A 171 -2.10 -2.07 32.42
C CYS A 171 -3.03 -1.09 33.14
N ARG A 172 -4.33 -1.42 33.29
CA ARG A 172 -5.31 -0.55 33.97
C ARG A 172 -5.88 -1.15 35.25
N ILE A 173 -5.56 -2.40 35.57
CA ILE A 173 -6.09 -3.11 36.72
C ILE A 173 -4.97 -3.45 37.70
N ASP A 174 -5.29 -3.45 38.99
CA ASP A 174 -4.38 -3.92 40.03
C ASP A 174 -4.42 -5.46 40.06
N LEU A 175 -3.29 -6.07 39.68
CA LEU A 175 -3.12 -7.52 39.64
C LEU A 175 -2.43 -8.08 40.88
N SER A 176 -2.19 -7.26 41.92
CA SER A 176 -1.51 -7.67 43.15
C SER A 176 -2.19 -8.84 43.90
N ARG A 177 -3.51 -9.00 43.72
CA ARG A 177 -4.31 -10.09 44.31
C ARG A 177 -4.44 -11.32 43.42
N PHE A 178 -3.95 -11.24 42.19
CA PHE A 178 -4.04 -12.32 41.22
C PHE A 178 -2.81 -13.24 41.34
N PRO A 179 -2.89 -14.48 40.84
CA PRO A 179 -1.73 -15.36 40.76
C PRO A 179 -0.54 -14.70 40.05
N LYS A 180 0.68 -15.06 40.48
CA LYS A 180 1.95 -14.45 40.04
C LYS A 180 2.10 -14.36 38.51
N GLN A 181 1.55 -15.33 37.78
CA GLN A 181 1.52 -15.35 36.31
C GLN A 181 0.99 -14.03 35.70
N TYR A 182 -0.08 -13.47 36.26
CA TYR A 182 -0.71 -12.25 35.76
C TYR A 182 0.12 -11.00 36.08
N SER A 183 0.65 -10.90 37.31
CA SER A 183 1.54 -9.81 37.70
C SER A 183 2.86 -9.83 36.92
N ASP A 184 3.40 -11.02 36.64
CA ASP A 184 4.60 -11.19 35.83
C ASP A 184 4.35 -10.74 34.38
N TYR A 185 3.19 -11.08 33.81
CA TYR A 185 2.80 -10.59 32.48
C TYR A 185 2.63 -9.06 32.46
N GLN A 186 2.01 -8.49 33.49
CA GLN A 186 1.86 -7.04 33.67
C GLN A 186 3.22 -6.35 33.72
N ALA A 187 4.12 -6.82 34.59
CA ALA A 187 5.45 -6.24 34.76
C ALA A 187 6.28 -6.27 33.47
N ARG A 188 6.15 -7.32 32.66
CA ARG A 188 6.84 -7.43 31.37
C ARG A 188 6.22 -6.58 30.26
N SER A 189 4.89 -6.43 30.26
CA SER A 189 4.16 -5.86 29.11
C SER A 189 3.74 -4.41 29.29
N CYS A 190 3.64 -3.93 30.52
CA CYS A 190 3.24 -2.58 30.86
C CYS A 190 4.50 -1.75 31.22
N PRO A 191 4.86 -0.74 30.41
CA PRO A 191 6.02 0.09 30.73
C PRO A 191 5.77 0.88 32.01
N LEU A 192 6.61 0.65 33.03
CA LEU A 192 6.65 1.49 34.23
C LEU A 192 7.22 2.86 33.86
N GLY A 193 6.36 3.82 33.55
CA GLY A 193 6.80 5.19 33.34
C GLY A 193 7.35 5.78 34.65
N SER A 194 8.45 6.54 34.58
CA SER A 194 9.10 7.19 35.73
C SER A 194 8.20 8.17 36.52
N ARG A 195 6.97 8.43 36.04
CA ARG A 195 5.94 9.27 36.68
C ARG A 195 4.56 8.60 36.71
N GLY A 196 4.49 7.27 36.62
CA GLY A 196 3.30 6.49 36.98
C GLY A 196 2.14 6.40 35.99
N LEU A 197 2.17 6.99 34.78
CA LEU A 197 0.94 7.15 33.97
C LEU A 197 1.07 6.98 32.44
N ARG A 198 2.01 6.17 31.93
CA ARG A 198 1.94 5.74 30.51
C ARG A 198 1.56 4.27 30.43
N PRO A 199 0.26 3.93 30.39
CA PRO A 199 -0.18 2.53 30.41
C PRO A 199 0.25 1.74 29.17
N TYR A 200 0.65 2.42 28.08
CA TYR A 200 0.95 1.76 26.82
C TYR A 200 2.27 2.22 26.22
N ARG A 201 3.00 1.26 25.65
CA ARG A 201 4.12 1.51 24.74
C ARG A 201 3.57 2.04 23.42
N HIS A 202 4.21 3.09 22.91
CA HIS A 202 3.92 3.65 21.59
C HIS A 202 5.09 3.38 20.67
N GLU A 203 4.80 3.00 19.43
CA GLU A 203 5.80 2.74 18.40
C GLU A 203 5.31 3.24 17.04
N ALA A 204 6.23 3.66 16.17
CA ALA A 204 5.88 4.06 14.83
C ALA A 204 5.30 2.87 14.06
N CYS A 205 4.21 3.09 13.31
CA CYS A 205 3.54 2.05 12.53
C CYS A 205 3.00 2.60 11.20
N LYS A 206 2.90 1.72 10.21
CA LYS A 206 2.25 1.98 8.91
C LYS A 206 1.18 0.92 8.70
N VAL A 207 -0.06 1.34 8.57
CA VAL A 207 -1.21 0.47 8.32
C VAL A 207 -1.73 0.77 6.91
N LYS A 208 -1.79 -0.25 6.05
CA LYS A 208 -2.44 -0.19 4.75
C LYS A 208 -3.69 -1.06 4.76
N MET A 209 -4.81 -0.53 4.26
CA MET A 209 -6.09 -1.23 4.23
C MET A 209 -6.85 -0.89 2.94
N PRO A 210 -7.64 -1.82 2.38
CA PRO A 210 -8.52 -1.50 1.27
C PRO A 210 -9.64 -0.54 1.75
N ILE A 211 -10.05 0.36 0.86
CA ILE A 211 -11.31 1.09 1.03
C ILE A 211 -12.41 0.15 0.57
N LEU A 212 -13.45 -0.02 1.38
CA LEU A 212 -14.59 -0.89 1.16
C LEU A 212 -15.85 -0.07 0.82
N ASP A 213 -16.70 -0.65 -0.01
CA ASP A 213 -18.04 -0.16 -0.28
C ASP A 213 -19.00 -0.50 0.88
N GLN A 214 -20.27 -0.14 0.73
CA GLN A 214 -21.30 -0.39 1.75
C GLN A 214 -21.59 -1.88 1.98
N VAL A 215 -21.21 -2.76 1.04
CA VAL A 215 -21.39 -4.22 1.11
C VAL A 215 -20.13 -4.90 1.68
N GLY A 216 -19.08 -4.13 1.98
CA GLY A 216 -17.81 -4.62 2.50
C GLY A 216 -16.92 -5.25 1.42
N LYS A 217 -17.11 -4.91 0.14
CA LYS A 217 -16.20 -5.27 -0.96
C LYS A 217 -15.21 -4.13 -1.22
N PRO A 218 -13.95 -4.42 -1.63
CA PRO A 218 -13.02 -3.36 -1.99
C PRO A 218 -13.58 -2.46 -3.09
N VAL A 219 -13.42 -1.14 -2.91
CA VAL A 219 -13.77 -0.14 -3.90
C VAL A 219 -12.78 -0.26 -5.05
N THR A 220 -13.29 -0.67 -6.19
CA THR A 220 -12.53 -0.77 -7.43
C THR A 220 -13.12 0.13 -8.51
N ARG A 221 -12.28 0.54 -9.45
CA ARG A 221 -12.68 1.26 -10.65
C ARG A 221 -11.90 0.76 -11.84
N MET A 222 -12.60 0.36 -12.90
CA MET A 222 -11.96 0.11 -14.18
C MET A 222 -11.73 1.44 -14.90
N VAL A 223 -10.53 1.60 -15.47
CA VAL A 223 -10.14 2.75 -16.27
C VAL A 223 -9.52 2.29 -17.57
N ARG A 224 -9.67 3.11 -18.60
CA ARG A 224 -9.01 2.96 -19.89
C ARG A 224 -7.89 3.96 -19.99
N ILE A 225 -6.72 3.50 -20.37
CA ILE A 225 -5.55 4.32 -20.68
C ILE A 225 -5.25 4.13 -22.16
N SER A 226 -4.92 5.22 -22.84
CA SER A 226 -4.60 5.25 -24.27
C SER A 226 -3.38 6.15 -24.45
N GLU A 227 -2.25 5.57 -24.81
CA GLU A 227 -0.97 6.24 -25.01
C GLU A 227 -0.66 6.20 -26.51
N LYS A 228 -0.38 7.36 -27.13
CA LYS A 228 -0.06 7.41 -28.56
C LYS A 228 1.33 6.83 -28.78
N PHE A 229 1.56 6.07 -29.85
CA PHE A 229 2.93 5.84 -30.29
C PHE A 229 3.53 7.20 -30.62
N ILE A 230 4.61 7.55 -29.93
CA ILE A 230 5.52 8.56 -30.45
C ILE A 230 6.28 7.79 -31.51
N PRO A 231 5.99 7.96 -32.82
CA PRO A 231 6.91 7.45 -33.81
C PRO A 231 8.27 8.03 -33.41
N ASP A 232 9.30 7.18 -33.33
CA ASP A 232 10.66 7.70 -33.29
C ASP A 232 10.75 8.56 -34.55
N ASP A 233 10.62 9.88 -34.39
CA ASP A 233 10.65 10.81 -35.50
C ASP A 233 11.99 10.54 -36.15
N ASP A 234 11.95 9.89 -37.32
CA ASP A 234 13.11 9.58 -38.15
C ASP A 234 13.96 10.86 -38.19
N GLU A 235 15.03 10.86 -37.40
CA GLU A 235 16.03 11.92 -37.43
C GLU A 235 16.48 12.00 -38.88
N GLY A 236 16.19 13.16 -39.49
CA GLY A 236 16.10 13.31 -40.92
C GLY A 236 17.24 12.69 -41.72
N GLU A 237 16.86 12.05 -42.83
CA GLU A 237 17.69 11.99 -44.03
C GLU A 237 18.15 13.41 -44.38
N GLY A 238 19.37 13.76 -43.94
CA GLY A 238 19.86 15.12 -44.06
C GLY A 238 21.30 15.29 -43.59
N SER A 239 22.22 14.66 -44.29
CA SER A 239 23.63 15.05 -44.49
C SER A 239 24.66 14.02 -44.04
N ASP A 240 25.20 13.33 -45.04
CA ASP A 240 26.54 12.77 -45.09
C ASP A 240 27.58 13.55 -44.25
N LYS A 241 28.24 12.84 -43.33
CA LYS A 241 29.72 12.75 -43.28
C LYS A 241 30.17 11.78 -42.20
N SER A 242 30.53 10.58 -42.67
CA SER A 242 31.70 9.80 -42.25
C SER A 242 32.36 10.17 -40.92
N GLY A 243 32.13 9.35 -39.91
CA GLY A 243 33.00 9.22 -38.74
C GLY A 243 32.49 8.11 -37.86
N GLY A 244 33.11 6.92 -37.92
CA GLY A 244 32.74 5.75 -37.11
C GLY A 244 32.66 6.08 -35.63
N GLY A 245 31.45 6.35 -35.14
CA GLY A 245 31.17 6.67 -33.75
C GLY A 245 30.77 5.41 -33.02
N GLY A 246 31.74 4.71 -32.42
CA GLY A 246 31.43 3.75 -31.36
C GLY A 246 30.61 4.47 -30.30
N GLY A 247 29.36 4.06 -30.12
CA GLY A 247 28.45 4.67 -29.15
C GLY A 247 29.15 4.78 -27.80
N LYS A 248 29.44 6.01 -27.38
CA LYS A 248 30.15 6.28 -26.14
C LYS A 248 29.30 5.74 -24.99
N THR A 249 29.78 4.68 -24.34
CA THR A 249 29.13 4.12 -23.16
C THR A 249 29.03 5.20 -22.09
N LEU A 250 27.80 5.55 -21.71
CA LEU A 250 27.52 6.52 -20.66
C LEU A 250 28.09 6.01 -19.33
N LYS A 251 28.63 6.90 -18.52
CA LYS A 251 29.24 6.54 -17.23
C LYS A 251 28.39 7.05 -16.09
N ALA A 252 28.19 6.22 -15.07
CA ALA A 252 27.55 6.69 -13.85
C ALA A 252 28.46 7.69 -13.11
N VAL A 253 27.91 8.83 -12.72
CA VAL A 253 28.60 9.90 -11.96
C VAL A 253 28.08 10.04 -10.53
N LEU A 254 26.86 9.60 -10.24
CA LEU A 254 26.25 9.67 -8.91
C LEU A 254 25.35 8.46 -8.67
N LYS A 255 25.22 8.03 -7.40
CA LYS A 255 24.30 6.99 -6.97
C LYS A 255 23.42 7.48 -5.81
N GLU A 256 22.10 7.40 -5.96
CA GLU A 256 21.11 7.82 -4.96
C GLU A 256 19.94 6.84 -4.94
N ASP A 257 19.58 6.32 -3.76
CA ASP A 257 18.46 5.39 -3.54
C ASP A 257 18.37 4.14 -4.47
N GLY A 258 19.50 3.73 -5.06
CA GLY A 258 19.58 2.59 -5.98
C GLY A 258 19.56 2.96 -7.46
N TRP A 259 19.37 4.24 -7.78
CA TRP A 259 19.46 4.79 -9.12
C TRP A 259 20.81 5.46 -9.37
N TYR A 260 21.20 5.54 -10.64
CA TYR A 260 22.50 6.05 -11.07
C TYR A 260 22.31 7.24 -11.98
N ARG A 261 22.80 8.42 -11.59
CA ARG A 261 22.85 9.56 -12.51
C ARG A 261 24.03 9.38 -13.45
N LEU A 262 23.78 9.48 -14.74
CA LEU A 262 24.75 9.33 -15.81
C LEU A 262 25.41 10.68 -16.14
N ASP A 263 26.54 10.64 -16.85
CA ASP A 263 27.32 11.81 -17.25
C ASP A 263 26.57 12.77 -18.20
N ASN A 264 25.55 12.28 -18.89
CA ASN A 264 24.63 13.11 -19.68
C ASN A 264 23.46 13.71 -18.86
N GLY A 265 23.39 13.43 -17.55
CA GLY A 265 22.38 13.97 -16.64
C GLY A 265 21.12 13.12 -16.45
N GLU A 266 20.92 12.06 -17.24
CA GLU A 266 19.84 11.08 -17.08
C GLU A 266 20.03 10.26 -15.80
N TRP A 267 18.94 9.72 -15.24
CA TRP A 267 18.98 8.69 -14.19
C TRP A 267 18.78 7.30 -14.81
N TYR A 268 19.46 6.29 -14.30
CA TYR A 268 19.41 4.91 -14.75
C TYR A 268 19.06 3.97 -13.58
N ASP A 269 18.07 3.11 -13.79
CA ASP A 269 17.70 2.03 -12.87
C ASP A 269 18.19 0.69 -13.44
N PRO A 270 19.22 0.05 -12.84
CA PRO A 270 19.74 -1.22 -13.32
C PRO A 270 18.81 -2.41 -13.02
N GLY A 271 17.83 -2.26 -12.12
CA GLY A 271 16.86 -3.31 -11.83
C GLY A 271 15.91 -3.56 -13.00
N ASP A 272 15.45 -2.48 -13.62
CA ASP A 272 14.50 -2.52 -14.75
C ASP A 272 15.18 -2.21 -16.11
N GLY A 273 16.42 -1.71 -16.11
CA GLY A 273 17.13 -1.30 -17.32
C GLY A 273 16.58 -0.01 -17.96
N LEU A 274 15.99 0.88 -17.15
CA LEU A 274 15.28 2.08 -17.60
C LEU A 274 16.05 3.37 -17.31
N TYR A 275 15.76 4.41 -18.09
CA TYR A 275 16.33 5.75 -18.01
C TYR A 275 15.25 6.78 -17.65
N TYR A 276 15.60 7.88 -16.98
CA TYR A 276 14.70 8.97 -16.60
C TYR A 276 15.37 10.33 -16.82
N GLY A 277 14.67 11.27 -17.46
CA GLY A 277 15.04 12.69 -17.46
C GLY A 277 15.39 13.35 -18.81
N ALA A 278 15.72 12.64 -19.90
CA ALA A 278 15.93 13.32 -21.19
C ALA A 278 14.63 13.58 -21.96
N ASN A 279 13.62 12.73 -21.78
CA ASN A 279 12.34 12.79 -22.51
C ASN A 279 11.15 13.13 -21.58
N GLY A 280 11.38 13.95 -20.55
CA GLY A 280 10.37 14.39 -19.59
C GLY A 280 10.37 13.62 -18.26
N ASP A 281 9.33 13.83 -17.45
CA ASP A 281 9.16 13.27 -16.09
C ASP A 281 8.72 11.78 -16.10
N SER A 282 9.21 10.98 -17.05
CA SER A 282 8.87 9.56 -17.21
C SER A 282 10.09 8.66 -17.44
N TRP A 283 9.92 7.38 -17.12
CA TRP A 283 10.93 6.35 -17.34
C TRP A 283 10.79 5.74 -18.74
N TYR A 284 11.89 5.53 -19.46
CA TYR A 284 11.93 4.96 -20.81
C TYR A 284 13.09 3.99 -21.00
N ALA A 285 12.97 3.08 -21.98
CA ALA A 285 14.06 2.20 -22.40
C ALA A 285 14.85 2.85 -23.55
N LYS A 286 16.16 2.63 -23.61
CA LYS A 286 17.03 3.16 -24.66
C LYS A 286 17.74 2.02 -25.39
N PRO A 287 17.70 1.96 -26.74
CA PRO A 287 18.51 1.01 -27.49
C PRO A 287 19.99 1.42 -27.37
N GLY A 288 20.85 0.49 -26.95
CA GLY A 288 22.29 0.75 -26.81
C GLY A 288 22.97 -0.09 -25.73
N PRO A 289 24.30 0.04 -25.58
CA PRO A 289 25.01 -0.60 -24.48
C PRO A 289 24.53 -0.03 -23.14
N GLN A 290 24.44 -0.90 -22.13
CA GLN A 290 24.14 -0.46 -20.77
C GLN A 290 25.24 0.50 -20.26
N PRO A 291 24.90 1.44 -19.37
CA PRO A 291 25.87 2.38 -18.82
C PRO A 291 26.94 1.64 -18.01
N ASP A 292 28.15 2.19 -17.99
CA ASP A 292 29.24 1.70 -17.15
C ASP A 292 29.00 2.11 -15.70
N LEU A 293 28.67 1.12 -14.86
CA LEU A 293 28.45 1.26 -13.43
C LEU A 293 29.66 0.88 -12.58
N SER A 294 30.79 0.54 -13.21
CA SER A 294 31.96 -0.04 -12.53
C SER A 294 32.53 0.83 -11.40
N MET A 295 32.33 2.15 -11.45
CA MET A 295 32.71 3.08 -10.37
C MET A 295 31.99 2.80 -9.03
N PHE A 296 30.84 2.12 -9.06
CA PHE A 296 30.00 1.87 -7.89
C PHE A 296 29.83 0.38 -7.54
N ASP A 297 30.37 -0.53 -8.36
CA ASP A 297 30.34 -1.99 -8.17
C ASP A 297 31.40 -2.50 -7.18
N VAL A 298 31.65 -1.74 -6.11
CA VAL A 298 32.34 -2.28 -4.94
C VAL A 298 31.32 -3.11 -4.15
N ALA A 299 31.33 -4.40 -4.47
CA ALA A 299 30.32 -5.40 -4.17
C ALA A 299 29.81 -5.40 -2.71
N MET A 300 28.47 -5.27 -2.57
CA MET A 300 27.73 -6.06 -1.59
C MET A 300 26.51 -6.69 -2.28
N PRO A 301 26.31 -8.01 -2.16
CA PRO A 301 25.14 -8.66 -2.74
C PRO A 301 23.89 -8.17 -2.01
N ARG A 302 22.87 -7.70 -2.75
CA ARG A 302 21.55 -7.37 -2.19
C ARG A 302 20.42 -8.18 -2.84
N PRO A 303 19.34 -8.44 -2.09
CA PRO A 303 18.26 -9.34 -2.49
C PRO A 303 17.32 -8.68 -3.51
N ARG A 304 16.71 -9.49 -4.39
CA ARG A 304 15.64 -9.08 -5.31
C ARG A 304 14.48 -8.44 -4.54
N ARG A 305 14.02 -7.26 -4.98
CA ARG A 305 12.88 -6.53 -4.41
C ARG A 305 11.83 -6.32 -5.51
N SER A 306 10.57 -6.61 -5.21
CA SER A 306 9.42 -6.26 -6.07
C SER A 306 9.16 -4.75 -5.95
N VAL A 307 9.19 -4.03 -7.08
CA VAL A 307 8.96 -2.58 -7.11
C VAL A 307 7.46 -2.30 -7.14
N GLU A 308 6.96 -1.71 -6.05
CA GLU A 308 5.60 -1.17 -5.93
C GLU A 308 5.63 0.28 -6.48
N ARG A 309 5.06 0.51 -7.67
CA ARG A 309 5.04 1.84 -8.31
C ARG A 309 3.85 2.67 -7.79
N GLU A 310 4.11 3.64 -6.91
CA GLU A 310 3.17 4.73 -6.62
C GLU A 310 3.22 5.74 -7.78
N ARG A 311 2.19 5.79 -8.65
CA ARG A 311 2.10 6.77 -9.75
C ARG A 311 1.30 8.01 -9.28
N LYS A 312 1.79 9.21 -9.61
CA LYS A 312 1.01 10.47 -9.54
C LYS A 312 -0.03 10.49 -10.66
N LEU A 313 -1.22 11.00 -10.35
CA LEU A 313 -2.39 11.01 -11.25
C LEU A 313 -2.11 11.82 -12.53
N VAL A 314 -1.99 11.14 -13.67
CA VAL A 314 -2.11 11.72 -15.03
C VAL A 314 -3.61 11.73 -15.39
N GLU A 315 -4.05 12.73 -16.15
CA GLU A 315 -5.44 13.01 -16.55
C GLU A 315 -6.29 11.73 -16.77
N ILE A 316 -7.20 11.46 -15.83
CA ILE A 316 -8.03 10.25 -15.84
C ILE A 316 -9.36 10.60 -16.47
N VAL A 317 -9.62 10.05 -17.65
CA VAL A 317 -10.97 10.04 -18.21
C VAL A 317 -11.76 8.94 -17.52
N PHE A 318 -12.66 9.36 -16.65
CA PHE A 318 -13.55 8.48 -15.93
C PHE A 318 -14.65 7.96 -16.86
N LEU A 319 -14.74 6.64 -17.02
CA LEU A 319 -15.92 6.03 -17.65
C LEU A 319 -17.10 6.18 -16.68
N ASP A 320 -18.11 6.93 -17.10
CA ASP A 320 -19.39 7.00 -16.38
C ASP A 320 -20.12 5.67 -16.52
N LYS A 321 -20.77 5.23 -15.44
CA LYS A 321 -21.67 4.08 -15.53
C LYS A 321 -22.82 4.44 -16.46
N PRO A 322 -23.24 3.55 -17.38
CA PRO A 322 -24.51 3.74 -18.08
C PRO A 322 -25.62 3.78 -17.03
N THR A 323 -26.34 4.91 -16.98
CA THR A 323 -27.63 5.01 -16.28
C THR A 323 -28.61 4.09 -17.00
N PHE A 324 -28.95 2.98 -16.35
CA PHE A 324 -30.12 2.17 -16.68
C PHE A 324 -31.34 2.68 -15.92
#